data_AF-A0A1J4KUS2-F1
#
_entry.id   AF-A0A1J4KUS2-F1
#
_cell.length_a   1.000
_cell.length_b   1.000
_cell.length_c   1.000
_cell.angle_alpha   90.00
_cell.angle_beta   90.00
_cell.angle_gamma   90.00
#
_symmetry.space_group_name_H-M   'P 1'
#
loop_
_entity.id
_entity.type
_entity.pdbx_description
1 polymer ?
#
loop_
_entity_poly.entity_id
_entity_poly.type
_entity_poly.pdbx_seq_one_letter_code
_entity_poly.pdbx_strand_id
1 'polypeptide(L)'
;MISSMINNNDSESNIKPQGNSFQRLIQQVHVLKNLQQLLNDVVECSESILEEKLEILLLYIDEIKIQDHFGIYEGFLNLLSHVSLVSLSCINVFTRIRIILRKLIQENEMSTKFQKSTLFSIFCKSKTLLLFLYEEKIIDEDKLMEEFMRTNNKDFYLFFNPEIRKSSTFSLRYEKRLSFTPEEKCYLEMNEEIFNKYRYDGHSNEKISVIIRNDDIEAFIRYIAEFRDFVFHDQIIKHSFFESNLLINNNCNLIEYSMAFGAHLIFKYIWMEDKIYSSLSFSIYGGNTEIIQILKLDSLERNSKFDLYCSIYSHKNMITDYILNTLDFPKNIHFIYINSLFSFNYEQIEQIFQEEFNENNNFLLKPKVLLKMLEMIPKNMVPFLFVNFYFHNNFDIDMKHKI
;
A
#
# COMPACT_ATOMS: atom_id res chain seq x y z
N MET A 1 -8.17 -15.03 -23.22
CA MET A 1 -7.65 -15.20 -21.84
C MET A 1 -8.69 -14.88 -20.77
N ILE A 2 -9.62 -13.95 -20.99
CA ILE A 2 -10.71 -13.63 -20.04
C ILE A 2 -11.78 -14.75 -19.97
N SER A 3 -12.07 -15.41 -21.09
CA SER A 3 -13.13 -16.44 -21.17
C SER A 3 -12.83 -17.78 -20.45
N SER A 4 -11.63 -17.99 -19.89
CA SER A 4 -11.28 -19.24 -19.19
C SER A 4 -11.38 -19.16 -17.67
N MET A 5 -11.76 -18.01 -17.10
CA MET A 5 -11.82 -17.80 -15.64
C MET A 5 -13.22 -18.00 -15.04
N ILE A 6 -14.26 -18.25 -15.85
CA ILE A 6 -15.65 -18.25 -15.37
C ILE A 6 -16.33 -19.55 -15.82
N ASN A 7 -16.28 -20.57 -14.96
CA ASN A 7 -17.27 -21.64 -14.93
C ASN A 7 -17.24 -22.33 -13.56
N ASN A 8 -18.25 -22.04 -12.74
CA ASN A 8 -18.97 -22.97 -11.88
C ASN A 8 -19.77 -22.17 -10.84
N ASN A 9 -21.11 -22.27 -10.89
CA ASN A 9 -21.97 -22.35 -9.71
C ASN A 9 -23.40 -22.59 -10.17
N ASP A 10 -23.94 -23.78 -9.85
CA ASP A 10 -25.38 -23.97 -9.69
C ASP A 10 -25.71 -25.13 -8.73
N SER A 11 -26.78 -24.90 -7.96
CA SER A 11 -27.58 -25.81 -7.11
C SER A 11 -27.09 -26.16 -5.69
N GLU A 12 -27.63 -25.44 -4.70
CA GLU A 12 -27.57 -25.77 -3.27
C GLU A 12 -28.57 -26.88 -2.90
N SER A 13 -28.09 -27.90 -2.18
CA SER A 13 -28.93 -28.88 -1.48
C SER A 13 -28.47 -29.01 -0.01
N ASN A 14 -29.46 -29.15 0.89
CA ASN A 14 -29.37 -29.04 2.34
C ASN A 14 -28.35 -30.00 3.03
N ILE A 15 -27.17 -29.46 3.36
CA ILE A 15 -26.26 -29.99 4.40
C ILE A 15 -25.87 -28.80 5.30
N LYS A 16 -25.87 -28.98 6.63
CA LYS A 16 -25.48 -27.91 7.58
C LYS A 16 -24.08 -27.34 7.22
N PRO A 17 -23.88 -26.02 7.15
CA PRO A 17 -22.96 -25.41 6.19
C PRO A 17 -21.65 -24.94 6.82
N GLN A 18 -20.98 -25.76 7.64
CA GLN A 18 -19.62 -25.40 8.09
C GLN A 18 -18.59 -25.43 6.93
N GLY A 19 -18.90 -26.13 5.83
CA GLY A 19 -18.07 -26.10 4.62
C GLY A 19 -18.27 -24.89 3.70
N ASN A 20 -19.43 -24.22 3.77
CA ASN A 20 -19.79 -23.16 2.83
C ASN A 20 -19.04 -21.85 3.15
N SER A 21 -18.85 -21.50 4.42
CA SER A 21 -18.20 -20.23 4.82
C SER A 21 -16.72 -20.16 4.42
N PHE A 22 -15.97 -21.26 4.56
CA PHE A 22 -14.55 -21.32 4.19
C PHE A 22 -14.34 -21.34 2.68
N GLN A 23 -15.17 -22.10 1.94
CA GLN A 23 -15.15 -22.08 0.48
C GLN A 23 -15.47 -20.70 -0.07
N ARG A 24 -16.46 -20.01 0.51
CA ARG A 24 -16.78 -18.62 0.17
C ARG A 24 -15.59 -17.68 0.44
N LEU A 25 -14.90 -17.85 1.56
CA LEU A 25 -13.68 -17.07 1.86
C LEU A 25 -12.60 -17.29 0.79
N ILE A 26 -12.32 -18.55 0.43
CA ILE A 26 -11.34 -18.88 -0.62
C ILE A 26 -11.72 -18.21 -1.94
N GLN A 27 -12.99 -18.28 -2.34
CA GLN A 27 -13.48 -17.62 -3.55
C GLN A 27 -13.31 -16.10 -3.50
N GLN A 28 -13.59 -15.47 -2.35
CA GLN A 28 -13.40 -14.02 -2.18
C GLN A 28 -11.92 -13.62 -2.25
N VAL A 29 -11.03 -14.41 -1.66
CA VAL A 29 -9.57 -14.20 -1.75
C VAL A 29 -9.09 -14.36 -3.20
N HIS A 30 -9.60 -15.36 -3.93
CA HIS A 30 -9.28 -15.53 -5.35
C HIS A 30 -9.68 -14.30 -6.19
N VAL A 31 -10.89 -13.76 -5.98
CA VAL A 31 -11.33 -12.54 -6.68
C VAL A 31 -10.42 -11.35 -6.36
N LEU A 32 -10.06 -11.18 -5.09
CA LEU A 32 -9.17 -10.10 -4.65
C LEU A 32 -7.75 -10.25 -5.18
N LYS A 33 -7.23 -11.48 -5.29
CA LYS A 33 -5.96 -11.76 -5.95
C LYS A 33 -6.00 -11.35 -7.42
N ASN A 34 -7.07 -11.65 -8.15
CA ASN A 34 -7.21 -11.24 -9.54
C ASN A 34 -7.28 -9.71 -9.66
N LEU A 35 -8.01 -9.03 -8.77
CA LEU A 35 -8.02 -7.56 -8.69
C LEU A 35 -6.61 -7.00 -8.41
N GLN A 36 -5.84 -7.63 -7.52
CA GLN A 36 -4.46 -7.24 -7.24
C GLN A 36 -3.56 -7.36 -8.45
N GLN A 37 -3.63 -8.46 -9.20
CA GLN A 37 -2.84 -8.63 -10.40
C GLN A 37 -3.19 -7.58 -11.47
N LEU A 38 -4.48 -7.34 -11.70
CA LEU A 38 -4.94 -6.30 -12.64
C LEU A 38 -4.54 -4.89 -12.19
N LEU A 39 -4.60 -4.60 -10.89
CA LEU A 39 -4.12 -3.33 -10.34
C LEU A 39 -2.61 -3.16 -10.51
N ASN A 40 -1.83 -4.21 -10.25
CA ASN A 40 -0.39 -4.17 -10.44
C ASN A 40 -0.04 -3.95 -11.92
N ASP A 41 -0.74 -4.60 -12.85
CA ASP A 41 -0.63 -4.34 -14.29
C ASP A 41 -0.87 -2.85 -14.60
N VAL A 42 -1.92 -2.24 -14.03
CA VAL A 42 -2.21 -0.82 -14.21
C VAL A 42 -1.10 0.06 -13.61
N VAL A 43 -0.60 -0.27 -12.42
CA VAL A 43 0.40 0.56 -11.72
C VAL A 43 1.80 0.45 -12.33
N GLU A 44 2.20 -0.72 -12.84
CA GLU A 44 3.56 -0.97 -13.32
C GLU A 44 3.70 -0.80 -14.84
N CYS A 45 2.60 -0.68 -15.60
CA CYS A 45 2.67 -0.53 -17.05
C CYS A 45 3.22 0.83 -17.53
N SER A 46 3.66 0.89 -18.80
CA SER A 46 4.01 2.14 -19.45
C SER A 46 2.77 2.96 -19.83
N GLU A 47 2.94 4.28 -19.98
CA GLU A 47 1.85 5.19 -20.37
C GLU A 47 1.18 4.80 -21.71
N SER A 48 1.90 4.13 -22.61
CA SER A 48 1.39 3.72 -23.92
C SER A 48 0.33 2.63 -23.88
N ILE A 49 0.26 1.83 -22.80
CA ILE A 49 -0.69 0.73 -22.63
C ILE A 49 -1.60 0.92 -21.41
N LEU A 50 -1.49 2.07 -20.74
CA LEU A 50 -2.22 2.35 -19.51
C LEU A 50 -3.73 2.29 -19.71
N GLU A 51 -4.23 2.85 -20.81
CA GLU A 51 -5.67 2.86 -21.13
C GLU A 51 -6.22 1.43 -21.30
N GLU A 52 -5.50 0.57 -22.03
CA GLU A 52 -5.86 -0.85 -22.21
C GLU A 52 -5.91 -1.59 -20.86
N LYS A 53 -4.88 -1.42 -20.02
CA LYS A 53 -4.83 -2.08 -18.70
C LYS A 53 -5.94 -1.59 -17.77
N LEU A 54 -6.24 -0.29 -17.79
CA LEU A 54 -7.35 0.29 -17.05
C LEU A 54 -8.69 -0.28 -17.52
N GLU A 55 -8.91 -0.38 -18.83
CA GLU A 55 -10.14 -0.96 -19.38
C GLU A 55 -10.34 -2.41 -18.91
N ILE A 56 -9.29 -3.24 -18.97
CA ILE A 56 -9.36 -4.63 -18.49
C ILE A 56 -9.73 -4.69 -17.01
N LEU A 57 -9.11 -3.85 -16.16
CA LEU A 57 -9.43 -3.80 -14.73
C LEU A 57 -10.89 -3.39 -14.50
N LEU A 58 -11.37 -2.35 -15.19
CA LEU A 58 -12.74 -1.84 -15.02
C LEU A 58 -13.77 -2.84 -15.53
N LEU A 59 -13.54 -3.50 -16.67
CA LEU A 59 -14.40 -4.57 -17.17
C LEU A 59 -14.51 -5.71 -16.14
N TYR A 60 -13.39 -6.12 -15.54
CA TYR A 60 -13.42 -7.15 -14.50
C TYR A 60 -14.21 -6.70 -13.25
N ILE A 61 -14.07 -5.44 -12.82
CA ILE A 61 -14.84 -4.85 -11.71
C ILE A 61 -16.35 -4.89 -11.99
N ASP A 62 -16.75 -4.58 -13.22
CA ASP A 62 -18.15 -4.60 -13.65
C ASP A 62 -18.70 -6.03 -13.76
N GLU A 63 -17.91 -6.96 -14.30
CA GLU A 63 -18.26 -8.38 -14.41
C GLU A 63 -18.53 -9.01 -13.05
N ILE A 64 -17.68 -8.73 -12.05
CA ILE A 64 -17.87 -9.24 -10.68
C ILE A 64 -18.94 -8.47 -9.90
N LYS A 65 -19.49 -7.37 -10.47
CA LYS A 65 -20.44 -6.47 -9.80
C LYS A 65 -19.99 -6.11 -8.39
N ILE A 66 -18.80 -5.50 -8.27
CA ILE A 66 -18.11 -5.31 -6.99
C ILE A 66 -19.00 -4.68 -5.90
N GLN A 67 -19.94 -3.80 -6.30
CA GLN A 67 -20.90 -3.12 -5.42
C GLN A 67 -21.89 -4.06 -4.69
N ASP A 68 -22.04 -5.29 -5.14
CA ASP A 68 -22.89 -6.32 -4.54
C ASP A 68 -22.12 -7.17 -3.50
N HIS A 69 -20.80 -6.97 -3.39
CA HIS A 69 -19.91 -7.77 -2.56
C HIS A 69 -19.07 -6.92 -1.61
N PHE A 70 -19.69 -6.42 -0.52
CA PHE A 70 -19.06 -5.51 0.45
C PHE A 70 -17.64 -5.93 0.89
N GLY A 71 -17.41 -7.19 1.24
CA GLY A 71 -16.09 -7.66 1.68
C GLY A 71 -15.02 -7.67 0.59
N ILE A 72 -15.39 -7.93 -0.66
CA ILE A 72 -14.48 -7.83 -1.82
C ILE A 72 -14.21 -6.36 -2.11
N TYR A 73 -15.26 -5.53 -2.09
CA TYR A 73 -15.13 -4.11 -2.39
C TYR A 73 -14.26 -3.39 -1.35
N GLU A 74 -14.50 -3.63 -0.06
CA GLU A 74 -13.67 -3.09 1.02
C GLU A 74 -12.21 -3.58 0.93
N GLY A 75 -12.01 -4.86 0.63
CA GLY A 75 -10.68 -5.43 0.41
C GLY A 75 -9.95 -4.74 -0.75
N PHE A 76 -10.65 -4.45 -1.84
CA PHE A 76 -10.09 -3.75 -2.99
C PHE A 76 -9.75 -2.28 -2.68
N LEU A 77 -10.59 -1.58 -1.91
CA LEU A 77 -10.29 -0.21 -1.48
C LEU A 77 -9.06 -0.15 -0.56
N ASN A 78 -8.93 -1.11 0.35
CA ASN A 78 -7.73 -1.25 1.18
C ASN A 78 -6.49 -1.54 0.35
N LEU A 79 -6.62 -2.40 -0.66
CA LEU A 79 -5.56 -2.70 -1.61
C LEU A 79 -5.11 -1.44 -2.38
N LEU A 80 -6.04 -0.66 -2.91
CA LEU A 80 -5.74 0.62 -3.57
C LEU A 80 -4.98 1.57 -2.63
N SER A 81 -5.46 1.72 -1.39
CA SER A 81 -4.80 2.55 -0.38
C SER A 81 -3.36 2.06 -0.11
N HIS A 82 -3.17 0.76 0.08
CA HIS A 82 -1.87 0.16 0.35
C HIS A 82 -0.90 0.30 -0.82
N VAL A 83 -1.31 -0.08 -2.03
CA VAL A 83 -0.49 0.01 -3.25
C VAL A 83 -0.05 1.45 -3.52
N SER A 84 -0.89 2.44 -3.23
CA SER A 84 -0.53 3.86 -3.34
C SER A 84 0.67 4.27 -2.49
N LEU A 85 0.93 3.55 -1.40
CA LEU A 85 1.99 3.85 -0.45
C LEU A 85 3.26 3.05 -0.73
N VAL A 86 3.16 1.84 -1.30
CA VAL A 86 4.29 0.92 -1.44
C VAL A 86 4.89 0.86 -2.85
N SER A 87 4.17 1.29 -3.88
CA SER A 87 4.65 1.27 -5.28
C SER A 87 5.51 2.50 -5.62
N LEU A 88 6.61 2.67 -4.90
CA LEU A 88 7.50 3.84 -4.98
C LEU A 88 8.12 4.07 -6.36
N SER A 89 8.45 3.01 -7.10
CA SER A 89 9.04 3.12 -8.44
C SER A 89 8.07 3.65 -9.50
N CYS A 90 6.77 3.69 -9.22
CA CYS A 90 5.77 4.30 -10.10
C CYS A 90 5.42 5.72 -9.63
N ILE A 91 6.10 6.73 -10.20
CA ILE A 91 5.89 8.16 -9.90
C ILE A 91 4.40 8.56 -10.09
N ASN A 92 3.70 7.94 -11.03
CA ASN A 92 2.29 8.27 -11.36
C ASN A 92 1.27 7.41 -10.59
N VAL A 93 1.66 6.68 -9.54
CA VAL A 93 0.78 5.72 -8.85
C VAL A 93 -0.49 6.39 -8.33
N PHE A 94 -0.39 7.58 -7.72
CA PHE A 94 -1.55 8.31 -7.23
C PHE A 94 -2.49 8.74 -8.35
N THR A 95 -1.95 9.19 -9.48
CA THR A 95 -2.75 9.56 -10.66
C THR A 95 -3.57 8.37 -11.17
N ARG A 96 -2.93 7.20 -11.29
CA ARG A 96 -3.59 5.98 -11.77
C ARG A 96 -4.67 5.51 -10.80
N ILE A 97 -4.39 5.52 -9.49
CA ILE A 97 -5.37 5.14 -8.47
C ILE A 97 -6.54 6.13 -8.40
N ARG A 98 -6.32 7.43 -8.59
CA ARG A 98 -7.40 8.43 -8.69
C ARG A 98 -8.35 8.14 -9.84
N ILE A 99 -7.85 7.70 -11.00
CA ILE A 99 -8.69 7.31 -12.14
C ILE A 99 -9.62 6.17 -11.74
N ILE A 100 -9.06 5.13 -11.10
CA ILE A 100 -9.84 3.98 -10.60
C ILE A 100 -10.87 4.43 -9.56
N LEU A 101 -10.48 5.25 -8.58
CA LEU A 101 -11.40 5.74 -7.55
C LEU A 101 -12.53 6.60 -8.13
N ARG A 102 -12.26 7.47 -9.12
CA ARG A 102 -13.33 8.23 -9.79
C ARG A 102 -14.35 7.31 -10.44
N LYS A 103 -13.89 6.25 -11.11
CA LYS A 103 -14.77 5.24 -11.71
C LYS A 103 -15.61 4.53 -10.66
N LEU A 104 -14.99 4.08 -9.58
CA LEU A 104 -15.71 3.46 -8.45
C LEU A 104 -16.75 4.40 -7.82
N ILE A 105 -16.46 5.70 -7.71
CA ILE A 105 -17.40 6.72 -7.22
C ILE A 105 -18.59 6.89 -8.17
N GLN A 106 -18.34 6.97 -9.48
CA GLN A 106 -19.34 7.29 -10.50
C GLN A 106 -20.21 6.09 -10.89
N GLU A 107 -19.62 4.90 -10.99
CA GLU A 107 -20.22 3.73 -11.64
C GLU A 107 -20.55 2.61 -10.65
N ASN A 108 -19.84 2.53 -9.51
CA ASN A 108 -19.98 1.43 -8.55
C ASN A 108 -20.49 1.88 -7.16
N GLU A 109 -21.12 3.06 -7.09
CA GLU A 109 -21.83 3.54 -5.89
C GLU A 109 -20.97 3.62 -4.60
N MET A 110 -19.65 3.79 -4.72
CA MET A 110 -18.74 3.77 -3.56
C MET A 110 -19.20 4.67 -2.41
N SER A 111 -19.72 5.86 -2.75
CA SER A 111 -20.13 6.89 -1.80
C SER A 111 -21.40 6.54 -1.00
N THR A 112 -22.27 5.70 -1.54
CA THR A 112 -23.52 5.27 -0.88
C THR A 112 -23.33 3.94 -0.15
N LYS A 113 -22.41 3.10 -0.62
CA LYS A 113 -22.12 1.77 -0.05
C LYS A 113 -21.28 1.84 1.22
N PHE A 114 -20.39 2.82 1.33
CA PHE A 114 -19.49 2.96 2.46
C PHE A 114 -19.80 4.19 3.30
N GLN A 115 -19.72 4.02 4.62
CA GLN A 115 -19.74 5.17 5.52
C GLN A 115 -18.47 5.99 5.34
N LYS A 116 -18.60 7.33 5.47
CA LYS A 116 -17.46 8.25 5.40
C LYS A 116 -16.33 7.88 6.36
N SER A 117 -16.67 7.41 7.57
CA SER A 117 -15.71 6.91 8.56
C SER A 117 -14.92 5.70 8.07
N THR A 118 -15.57 4.77 7.36
CA THR A 118 -14.92 3.60 6.76
C THR A 118 -13.94 4.04 5.68
N LEU A 119 -14.38 4.88 4.74
CA LEU A 119 -13.51 5.40 3.68
C LEU A 119 -12.34 6.21 4.25
N PHE A 120 -12.61 7.06 5.25
CA PHE A 120 -11.57 7.77 5.97
C PHE A 120 -10.54 6.81 6.57
N SER A 121 -10.98 5.77 7.29
CA SER A 121 -10.07 4.79 7.90
C SER A 121 -9.23 4.01 6.90
N ILE A 122 -9.76 3.75 5.69
CA ILE A 122 -9.03 3.05 4.64
C ILE A 122 -7.92 3.95 4.07
N PHE A 123 -8.24 5.22 3.81
CA PHE A 123 -7.34 6.15 3.11
C PHE A 123 -6.55 7.07 4.04
N CYS A 124 -6.73 7.02 5.37
CA CYS A 124 -6.10 7.97 6.31
C CYS A 124 -4.57 7.97 6.29
N LYS A 125 -3.95 6.85 5.90
CA LYS A 125 -2.49 6.75 5.75
C LYS A 125 -1.97 7.41 4.47
N SER A 126 -2.82 7.58 3.46
CA SER A 126 -2.47 8.18 2.17
C SER A 126 -3.06 9.58 2.09
N LYS A 127 -2.32 10.59 2.57
CA LYS A 127 -2.76 12.00 2.60
C LYS A 127 -3.18 12.48 1.20
N THR A 128 -2.46 12.04 0.16
CA THR A 128 -2.72 12.36 -1.24
C THR A 128 -4.05 11.79 -1.76
N LEU A 129 -4.41 10.55 -1.40
CA LEU A 129 -5.71 9.97 -1.74
C LEU A 129 -6.83 10.50 -0.84
N LEU A 130 -6.53 10.78 0.42
CA LEU A 130 -7.48 11.37 1.36
C LEU A 130 -7.89 12.78 0.90
N LEU A 131 -6.95 13.59 0.42
CA LEU A 131 -7.23 14.89 -0.20
C LEU A 131 -8.12 14.75 -1.42
N PHE A 132 -7.83 13.79 -2.30
CA PHE A 132 -8.67 13.51 -3.46
C PHE A 132 -10.12 13.18 -3.05
N LEU A 133 -10.33 12.35 -2.04
CA LEU A 133 -11.67 12.02 -1.55
C LEU A 133 -12.39 13.23 -0.91
N TYR A 134 -11.64 14.14 -0.29
CA TYR A 134 -12.19 15.42 0.19
C TYR A 134 -12.59 16.34 -0.97
N GLU A 135 -11.78 16.42 -2.02
CA GLU A 135 -12.06 17.20 -3.23
C GLU A 135 -13.34 16.69 -3.94
N GLU A 136 -13.48 15.38 -4.06
CA GLU A 136 -14.66 14.69 -4.60
C GLU A 136 -15.87 14.69 -3.64
N LYS A 137 -15.79 15.39 -2.49
CA LYS A 137 -16.86 15.53 -1.47
C LYS A 137 -17.33 14.21 -0.86
N ILE A 138 -16.48 13.18 -0.90
CA ILE A 138 -16.71 11.89 -0.25
C ILE A 138 -16.43 11.98 1.24
N ILE A 139 -15.37 12.71 1.60
CA ILE A 139 -14.97 12.98 2.99
C ILE A 139 -15.20 14.46 3.29
N ASP A 140 -15.67 14.75 4.49
CA ASP A 140 -15.90 16.12 4.96
C ASP A 140 -14.74 16.63 5.83
N GLU A 141 -14.74 17.93 6.02
CA GLU A 141 -13.74 18.63 6.82
C GLU A 141 -13.73 18.16 8.29
N ASP A 142 -14.90 17.83 8.85
CA ASP A 142 -15.02 17.35 10.23
C ASP A 142 -14.15 16.12 10.48
N LYS A 143 -14.04 15.21 9.50
CA LYS A 143 -13.18 14.03 9.60
C LYS A 143 -11.69 14.37 9.60
N LEU A 144 -11.27 15.33 8.77
CA LEU A 144 -9.90 15.83 8.79
C LEU A 144 -9.58 16.49 10.15
N MET A 145 -10.54 17.23 10.70
CA MET A 145 -10.39 17.87 12.02
C MET A 145 -10.31 16.84 13.15
N GLU A 146 -11.20 15.85 13.15
CA GLU A 146 -11.22 14.78 14.15
C GLU A 146 -9.85 14.08 14.21
N GLU A 147 -9.29 13.76 13.04
CA GLU A 147 -7.99 13.10 12.95
C GLU A 147 -6.84 13.98 13.43
N PHE A 148 -6.81 15.24 13.02
CA PHE A 148 -5.81 16.19 13.52
C PHE A 148 -5.91 16.35 15.04
N MET A 149 -7.12 16.47 15.59
CA MET A 149 -7.35 16.63 17.03
C MET A 149 -6.96 15.38 17.82
N ARG A 150 -7.21 14.19 17.25
CA ARG A 150 -6.88 12.90 17.86
C ARG A 150 -5.38 12.65 17.89
N THR A 151 -4.67 13.00 16.81
CA THR A 151 -3.25 12.67 16.64
C THR A 151 -2.30 13.79 17.02
N ASN A 152 -2.77 15.04 16.98
CA ASN A 152 -1.96 16.25 17.02
C ASN A 152 -0.78 16.18 16.02
N ASN A 153 -0.99 15.52 14.87
CA ASN A 153 0.04 15.31 13.86
C ASN A 153 0.26 16.59 13.05
N LYS A 154 1.46 17.16 13.21
CA LYS A 154 1.86 18.40 12.55
C LYS A 154 1.97 18.30 11.04
N ASP A 155 2.47 17.18 10.52
CA ASP A 155 2.59 16.95 9.07
C ASP A 155 1.22 16.84 8.42
N PHE A 156 0.27 16.20 9.12
CA PHE A 156 -1.12 16.15 8.69
C PHE A 156 -1.71 17.56 8.62
N TYR A 157 -1.50 18.38 9.66
CA TYR A 157 -1.94 19.78 9.65
C TYR A 157 -1.32 20.59 8.51
N LEU A 158 0.01 20.52 8.33
CA LEU A 158 0.71 21.23 7.26
C LEU A 158 0.18 20.82 5.89
N PHE A 159 -0.02 19.53 5.65
CA PHE A 159 -0.53 19.01 4.38
C PHE A 159 -1.97 19.47 4.07
N PHE A 160 -2.86 19.43 5.06
CA PHE A 160 -4.27 19.83 4.89
C PHE A 160 -4.53 21.30 5.21
N ASN A 161 -3.47 22.11 5.43
CA ASN A 161 -3.59 23.48 5.87
C ASN A 161 -4.56 24.35 5.02
N PRO A 162 -4.58 24.25 3.67
CA PRO A 162 -5.54 25.00 2.87
C PRO A 162 -7.01 24.65 3.16
N GLU A 163 -7.28 23.40 3.51
CA GLU A 163 -8.61 22.93 3.88
C GLU A 163 -8.94 23.34 5.33
N ILE A 164 -8.04 23.07 6.28
CA ILE A 164 -8.24 23.38 7.71
C ILE A 164 -8.44 24.89 7.95
N ARG A 165 -7.71 25.75 7.23
CA ARG A 165 -7.80 27.22 7.42
C ARG A 165 -9.10 27.81 6.89
N LYS A 166 -9.78 27.13 5.97
CA LYS A 166 -11.08 27.58 5.44
C LYS A 166 -12.20 27.42 6.47
N SER A 167 -12.08 26.51 7.45
CA SER A 167 -13.00 26.47 8.59
C SER A 167 -12.81 27.66 9.52
N SER A 168 -13.85 28.48 9.60
CA SER A 168 -13.93 29.70 10.41
C SER A 168 -13.74 29.48 11.92
N THR A 169 -13.81 28.24 12.39
CA THR A 169 -13.86 27.92 13.82
C THR A 169 -12.47 27.64 14.42
N PHE A 170 -11.44 27.38 13.61
CA PHE A 170 -10.29 26.59 14.06
C PHE A 170 -8.91 27.26 13.93
N SER A 171 -8.66 28.09 12.91
CA SER A 171 -7.30 28.50 12.51
C SER A 171 -6.47 29.20 13.60
N LEU A 172 -7.01 30.21 14.29
CA LEU A 172 -6.20 31.07 15.16
C LEU A 172 -5.77 30.46 16.51
N ARG A 173 -6.51 29.48 17.05
CA ARG A 173 -6.22 28.91 18.38
C ARG A 173 -5.15 27.81 18.31
N TYR A 174 -5.10 27.07 17.21
CA TYR A 174 -4.23 25.91 17.04
C TYR A 174 -2.91 26.26 16.35
N GLU A 175 -2.90 27.22 15.42
CA GLU A 175 -1.65 27.77 14.89
C GLU A 175 -0.72 28.24 16.01
N LYS A 176 -1.28 28.81 17.09
CA LYS A 176 -0.51 29.23 18.28
C LYS A 176 0.05 28.07 19.12
N ARG A 177 -0.53 26.87 19.01
CA ARG A 177 -0.08 25.67 19.72
C ARG A 177 0.97 24.91 18.92
N LEU A 178 0.98 25.06 17.60
CA LEU A 178 1.95 24.44 16.72
C LEU A 178 3.20 25.32 16.61
N SER A 179 4.33 24.82 17.10
CA SER A 179 5.62 25.46 16.89
C SER A 179 6.14 25.11 15.50
N PHE A 180 6.03 26.05 14.56
CA PHE A 180 6.57 25.91 13.21
C PHE A 180 8.03 26.37 13.12
N THR A 181 8.86 25.58 12.44
CA THR A 181 10.21 25.95 12.02
C THR A 181 10.13 27.05 10.93
N PRO A 182 11.22 27.78 10.67
CA PRO A 182 11.25 28.76 9.59
C PRO A 182 10.89 28.15 8.22
N GLU A 183 11.37 26.94 7.94
CA GLU A 183 11.10 26.22 6.70
C GLU A 183 9.62 25.85 6.55
N GLU A 184 8.98 25.38 7.62
CA GLU A 184 7.54 25.09 7.63
C GLU A 184 6.68 26.33 7.41
N LYS A 185 7.11 27.49 7.93
CA LYS A 185 6.41 28.76 7.67
C LYS A 185 6.49 29.15 6.20
N CYS A 186 7.62 28.89 5.53
CA CYS A 186 7.72 29.12 4.09
C CYS A 186 6.69 28.30 3.30
N TYR A 187 6.34 27.09 3.76
CA TYR A 187 5.27 26.31 3.13
C TYR A 187 3.87 26.89 3.37
N LEU A 188 3.61 27.49 4.54
CA LEU A 188 2.34 28.17 4.83
C LEU A 188 2.13 29.43 3.97
N GLU A 189 3.23 30.01 3.48
CA GLU A 189 3.27 31.21 2.62
C GLU A 189 3.51 30.87 1.15
N MET A 190 3.66 29.59 0.82
CA MET A 190 3.91 29.12 -0.54
C MET A 190 2.73 29.44 -1.46
N ASN A 191 3.02 29.71 -2.73
CA ASN A 191 2.01 29.84 -3.77
C ASN A 191 1.10 28.59 -3.79
N GLU A 192 -0.22 28.80 -3.76
CA GLU A 192 -1.22 27.73 -3.63
C GLU A 192 -1.16 26.73 -4.80
N GLU A 193 -0.87 27.16 -6.02
CA GLU A 193 -0.77 26.26 -7.18
C GLU A 193 0.44 25.31 -7.05
N ILE A 194 1.58 25.84 -6.63
CA ILE A 194 2.81 25.05 -6.38
C ILE A 194 2.58 24.08 -5.22
N PHE A 195 1.97 24.55 -4.14
CA PHE A 195 1.65 23.73 -2.98
C PHE A 195 0.70 22.58 -3.36
N ASN A 196 -0.35 22.88 -4.12
CA ASN A 196 -1.31 21.88 -4.61
C ASN A 196 -0.64 20.85 -5.52
N LYS A 197 0.30 21.27 -6.37
CA LYS A 197 1.08 20.34 -7.20
C LYS A 197 1.85 19.33 -6.33
N TYR A 198 2.57 19.78 -5.31
CA TYR A 198 3.33 18.86 -4.44
C TYR A 198 2.42 17.89 -3.66
N ARG A 199 1.25 18.35 -3.21
CA ARG A 199 0.25 17.46 -2.58
C ARG A 199 -0.32 16.46 -3.56
N TYR A 200 -0.54 16.89 -4.80
CA TYR A 200 -1.04 16.05 -5.88
C TYR A 200 -0.07 14.92 -6.19
N ASP A 201 1.22 15.26 -6.28
CA ASP A 201 2.32 14.32 -6.58
C ASP A 201 2.58 13.36 -5.40
N GLY A 202 2.44 13.83 -4.16
CA GLY A 202 2.55 12.98 -2.95
C GLY A 202 3.97 12.56 -2.58
N HIS A 203 4.98 13.26 -3.11
CA HIS A 203 6.40 13.00 -2.90
C HIS A 203 7.15 14.25 -2.44
N SER A 204 8.34 14.05 -1.86
CA SER A 204 9.24 15.15 -1.47
C SER A 204 9.52 16.11 -2.65
N ASN A 205 9.40 17.41 -2.38
CA ASN A 205 9.64 18.49 -3.34
C ASN A 205 11.12 18.96 -3.40
N GLU A 206 12.03 18.29 -2.71
CA GLU A 206 13.46 18.64 -2.77
C GLU A 206 14.03 18.41 -4.18
N LYS A 207 14.88 19.33 -4.65
CA LYS A 207 15.51 19.26 -5.98
C LYS A 207 16.20 17.90 -6.20
N ILE A 208 16.96 17.44 -5.22
CA ILE A 208 17.68 16.15 -5.32
C ILE A 208 16.73 14.96 -5.36
N SER A 209 15.66 14.98 -4.56
CA SER A 209 14.64 13.94 -4.57
C SER A 209 13.94 13.85 -5.94
N VAL A 210 13.61 14.98 -6.55
CA VAL A 210 13.03 15.03 -7.91
C VAL A 210 13.99 14.45 -8.95
N ILE A 211 15.28 14.81 -8.89
CA ILE A 211 16.31 14.28 -9.79
C ILE A 211 16.41 12.77 -9.67
N ILE A 212 16.45 12.24 -8.44
CA ILE A 212 16.56 10.80 -8.19
C ILE A 212 15.33 10.04 -8.69
N ARG A 213 14.12 10.52 -8.40
CA ARG A 213 12.89 9.86 -8.87
C ARG A 213 12.84 9.73 -10.38
N ASN A 214 13.34 10.73 -11.10
CA ASN A 214 13.41 10.71 -12.57
C ASN A 214 14.60 9.91 -13.12
N ASP A 215 15.48 9.38 -12.27
CA ASP A 215 16.75 8.75 -12.63
C ASP A 215 17.61 9.59 -13.59
N ASP A 216 17.55 10.93 -13.46
CA ASP A 216 18.26 11.89 -14.31
C ASP A 216 19.72 12.03 -13.85
N ILE A 217 20.57 11.12 -14.32
CA ILE A 217 21.98 11.08 -13.95
C ILE A 217 22.75 12.36 -14.31
N GLU A 218 22.39 13.05 -15.40
CA GLU A 218 23.08 14.27 -15.79
C GLU A 218 22.74 15.42 -14.84
N ALA A 219 21.46 15.58 -14.47
CA ALA A 219 21.05 16.57 -13.47
C ALA A 219 21.64 16.23 -12.10
N PHE A 220 21.77 14.95 -11.77
CA PHE A 220 22.40 14.49 -10.53
C PHE A 220 23.87 14.90 -10.45
N ILE A 221 24.66 14.62 -11.48
CA ILE A 221 26.09 14.99 -11.55
C ILE A 221 26.25 16.52 -11.47
N ARG A 222 25.40 17.28 -12.17
CA ARG A 222 25.42 18.75 -12.08
C ARG A 222 25.09 19.24 -10.66
N TYR A 223 24.09 18.64 -10.01
CA TYR A 223 23.68 19.00 -8.66
C TYR A 223 24.80 18.77 -7.65
N ILE A 224 25.42 17.58 -7.63
CA ILE A 224 26.48 17.27 -6.66
C ILE A 224 27.74 18.13 -6.89
N ALA A 225 28.03 18.51 -8.15
CA ALA A 225 29.16 19.38 -8.48
C ALA A 225 28.98 20.84 -7.97
N GLU A 226 27.77 21.24 -7.58
CA GLU A 226 27.53 22.53 -6.91
C GLU A 226 28.14 22.56 -5.49
N PHE A 227 28.51 21.40 -4.92
CA PHE A 227 29.05 21.24 -3.57
C PHE A 227 30.53 20.82 -3.61
N ARG A 228 31.41 21.54 -2.90
CA ARG A 228 32.87 21.30 -2.93
C ARG A 228 33.29 19.98 -2.28
N ASP A 229 32.63 19.60 -1.18
CA ASP A 229 32.98 18.43 -0.36
C ASP A 229 31.73 17.55 -0.18
N PHE A 230 31.13 17.13 -1.29
CA PHE A 230 29.93 16.30 -1.26
C PHE A 230 30.26 14.88 -0.80
N VAL A 231 29.76 14.50 0.37
CA VAL A 231 29.98 13.18 0.97
C VAL A 231 28.66 12.40 0.95
N PHE A 232 28.59 11.34 0.15
CA PHE A 232 27.37 10.58 -0.11
C PHE A 232 26.73 10.00 1.16
N HIS A 233 27.52 9.43 2.07
CA HIS A 233 27.00 8.79 3.29
C HIS A 233 26.45 9.79 4.32
N ASP A 234 26.81 11.07 4.23
CA ASP A 234 26.29 12.13 5.10
C ASP A 234 25.00 12.75 4.56
N GLN A 235 24.62 12.44 3.30
CA GLN A 235 23.43 13.02 2.68
C GLN A 235 22.16 12.27 3.04
N ILE A 236 21.32 12.92 3.84
CA ILE A 236 19.99 12.46 4.23
C ILE A 236 18.95 13.25 3.43
N ILE A 237 17.98 12.55 2.85
CA ILE A 237 16.81 13.18 2.23
C ILE A 237 16.01 13.85 3.34
N LYS A 238 15.74 15.16 3.20
CA LYS A 238 15.03 15.85 4.27
C LYS A 238 13.60 15.35 4.36
N HIS A 239 13.13 15.34 5.60
CA HIS A 239 11.73 15.12 5.90
C HIS A 239 10.86 16.10 5.11
N SER A 240 9.81 15.58 4.48
CA SER A 240 8.81 16.36 3.76
C SER A 240 7.42 15.89 4.16
N PHE A 241 6.58 16.80 4.64
CA PHE A 241 5.18 16.47 4.91
C PHE A 241 4.37 16.19 3.63
N PHE A 242 4.93 16.39 2.42
CA PHE A 242 4.33 15.92 1.17
C PHE A 242 4.59 14.44 0.88
N GLU A 243 5.68 13.88 1.40
CA GLU A 243 6.03 12.47 1.17
C GLU A 243 5.03 11.56 1.87
N SER A 244 4.31 10.76 1.06
CA SER A 244 3.28 9.84 1.55
C SER A 244 3.87 8.55 2.11
N ASN A 245 5.05 8.14 1.66
CA ASN A 245 5.70 6.95 2.17
C ASN A 245 6.50 7.24 3.45
N LEU A 246 6.05 6.66 4.57
CA LEU A 246 6.69 6.85 5.88
C LEU A 246 8.10 6.28 5.98
N LEU A 247 8.42 5.21 5.24
CA LEU A 247 9.77 4.63 5.25
C LEU A 247 10.77 5.62 4.64
N ILE A 248 10.38 6.23 3.52
CA ILE A 248 11.19 7.22 2.81
C ILE A 248 11.31 8.52 3.61
N ASN A 249 10.24 8.91 4.28
CA ASN A 249 10.19 10.16 5.02
C ASN A 249 10.93 10.13 6.38
N ASN A 250 11.50 8.98 6.76
CA ASN A 250 12.18 8.75 8.04
C ASN A 250 13.69 8.50 7.85
N ASN A 251 14.47 9.57 7.66
CA ASN A 251 15.94 9.54 7.58
C ASN A 251 16.51 8.62 6.49
N CYS A 252 15.87 8.58 5.32
CA CYS A 252 16.38 7.85 4.16
C CYS A 252 17.61 8.58 3.59
N ASN A 253 18.74 7.87 3.41
CA ASN A 253 19.91 8.47 2.78
C ASN A 253 19.80 8.46 1.24
N LEU A 254 20.74 9.12 0.56
CA LEU A 254 20.71 9.28 -0.90
C LEU A 254 20.70 7.96 -1.67
N ILE A 255 21.54 7.00 -1.25
CA ILE A 255 21.61 5.69 -1.92
C ILE A 255 20.34 4.87 -1.66
N GLU A 256 19.81 4.88 -0.44
CA GLU A 256 18.55 4.24 -0.08
C GLU A 256 17.36 4.80 -0.86
N TYR A 257 17.32 6.13 -1.04
CA TYR A 257 16.30 6.79 -1.83
C TYR A 257 16.39 6.35 -3.30
N SER A 258 17.61 6.29 -3.86
CA SER A 258 17.81 5.80 -5.24
C SER A 258 17.35 4.35 -5.42
N MET A 259 17.62 3.48 -4.44
CA MET A 259 17.16 2.08 -4.48
C MET A 259 15.64 1.99 -4.38
N ALA A 260 15.02 2.77 -3.50
CA ALA A 260 13.58 2.72 -3.27
C ALA A 260 12.75 3.22 -4.44
N PHE A 261 13.27 4.17 -5.21
CA PHE A 261 12.64 4.63 -6.46
C PHE A 261 13.10 3.86 -7.69
N GLY A 262 14.01 2.88 -7.53
CA GLY A 262 14.53 2.08 -8.64
C GLY A 262 15.41 2.87 -9.62
N ALA A 263 16.00 3.99 -9.17
CA ALA A 263 16.85 4.90 -9.93
C ALA A 263 18.24 4.29 -10.15
N HIS A 264 18.31 3.31 -11.04
CA HIS A 264 19.49 2.46 -11.23
C HIS A 264 20.71 3.19 -11.78
N LEU A 265 20.55 4.25 -12.58
CA LEU A 265 21.70 5.00 -13.10
C LEU A 265 22.37 5.79 -11.96
N ILE A 266 21.56 6.48 -11.17
CA ILE A 266 22.06 7.23 -10.02
C ILE A 266 22.58 6.28 -8.93
N PHE A 267 21.88 5.18 -8.65
CA PHE A 267 22.36 4.15 -7.72
C PHE A 267 23.75 3.66 -8.10
N LYS A 268 23.97 3.25 -9.36
CA LYS A 268 25.27 2.77 -9.84
C LYS A 268 26.35 3.83 -9.70
N TYR A 269 26.04 5.09 -10.01
CA TYR A 269 26.97 6.20 -9.85
C TYR A 269 27.42 6.34 -8.39
N ILE A 270 26.46 6.44 -7.45
CA ILE A 270 26.78 6.54 -6.02
C ILE A 270 27.58 5.33 -5.56
N TRP A 271 27.17 4.12 -5.96
CA TRP A 271 27.81 2.86 -5.58
C TRP A 271 29.26 2.72 -6.06
N MET A 272 29.60 3.28 -7.23
CA MET A 272 30.97 3.28 -7.75
C MET A 272 31.88 4.27 -7.02
N GLU A 273 31.34 5.41 -6.61
CA GLU A 273 32.08 6.46 -5.91
C GLU A 273 32.26 6.17 -4.42
N ASP A 274 31.21 5.65 -3.76
CA ASP A 274 31.20 5.33 -2.34
C ASP A 274 30.42 4.02 -2.13
N LYS A 275 31.14 2.93 -1.85
CA LYS A 275 30.54 1.62 -1.54
C LYS A 275 29.86 1.66 -0.18
N ILE A 276 28.71 2.31 -0.12
CA ILE A 276 27.92 2.46 1.09
C ILE A 276 27.08 1.21 1.28
N TYR A 277 27.34 0.50 2.36
CA TYR A 277 26.46 -0.59 2.79
C TYR A 277 25.12 -0.01 3.23
N SER A 278 24.10 -0.23 2.41
CA SER A 278 22.71 0.12 2.67
C SER A 278 21.85 -1.12 2.88
N SER A 279 20.63 -0.96 3.40
CA SER A 279 19.69 -2.07 3.60
C SER A 279 19.13 -2.57 2.27
N LEU A 280 19.13 -3.89 2.06
CA LEU A 280 18.53 -4.54 0.88
C LEU A 280 17.03 -4.20 0.79
N SER A 281 16.37 -3.95 1.92
CA SER A 281 14.95 -3.58 2.00
C SER A 281 14.55 -2.48 1.03
N PHE A 282 15.32 -1.40 0.89
CA PHE A 282 14.98 -0.30 -0.01
C PHE A 282 15.01 -0.73 -1.48
N SER A 283 15.97 -1.58 -1.87
CA SER A 283 15.99 -2.16 -3.22
C SER A 283 14.80 -3.10 -3.48
N ILE A 284 14.33 -3.79 -2.44
CA ILE A 284 13.11 -4.63 -2.51
C ILE A 284 11.88 -3.74 -2.73
N TYR A 285 11.74 -2.65 -1.98
CA TYR A 285 10.65 -1.68 -2.20
C TYR A 285 10.65 -1.12 -3.63
N GLY A 286 11.81 -0.73 -4.16
CA GLY A 286 11.92 -0.23 -5.53
C GLY A 286 11.68 -1.30 -6.59
N GLY A 287 11.96 -2.57 -6.27
CA GLY A 287 11.73 -3.71 -7.16
C GLY A 287 12.64 -3.75 -8.39
N ASN A 288 13.71 -2.93 -8.43
CA ASN A 288 14.65 -2.94 -9.54
C ASN A 288 15.57 -4.16 -9.42
N THR A 289 15.36 -5.13 -10.32
CA THR A 289 16.07 -6.42 -10.30
C THR A 289 17.58 -6.29 -10.48
N GLU A 290 18.05 -5.27 -11.22
CA GLU A 290 19.47 -5.02 -11.41
C GLU A 290 20.13 -4.51 -10.12
N ILE A 291 19.50 -3.55 -9.42
CA ILE A 291 19.95 -3.08 -8.11
C ILE A 291 20.04 -4.25 -7.13
N ILE A 292 18.99 -5.08 -7.07
CA ILE A 292 18.94 -6.25 -6.18
C ILE A 292 20.08 -7.24 -6.50
N GLN A 293 20.36 -7.49 -7.79
CA GLN A 293 21.46 -8.37 -8.20
C GLN A 293 22.83 -7.82 -7.80
N ILE A 294 23.07 -6.52 -8.00
CA ILE A 294 24.32 -5.85 -7.60
C ILE A 294 24.55 -6.03 -6.09
N LEU A 295 23.53 -5.74 -5.28
CA LEU A 295 23.64 -5.85 -3.82
C LEU A 295 23.81 -7.28 -3.35
N LYS A 296 23.13 -8.24 -3.99
CA LYS A 296 23.21 -9.66 -3.65
C LYS A 296 24.63 -10.21 -3.81
N LEU A 297 25.34 -9.83 -4.88
CA LEU A 297 26.73 -10.27 -5.11
C LEU A 297 27.65 -9.90 -3.96
N ASP A 298 27.35 -8.80 -3.27
CA ASP A 298 28.14 -8.27 -2.17
C ASP A 298 27.60 -8.65 -0.77
N SER A 299 26.38 -9.21 -0.66
CA SER A 299 25.65 -9.37 0.61
C SER A 299 25.36 -10.81 1.06
N LEU A 300 26.19 -11.79 0.69
CA LEU A 300 25.97 -13.24 0.93
C LEU A 300 25.70 -13.66 2.40
N GLU A 301 25.85 -12.78 3.39
CA GLU A 301 25.59 -13.06 4.81
C GLU A 301 24.25 -12.53 5.36
N ARG A 302 23.41 -11.86 4.57
CA ARG A 302 22.20 -11.19 5.09
C ARG A 302 20.93 -12.04 4.95
N ASN A 303 20.69 -12.87 5.96
CA ASN A 303 19.41 -13.54 6.20
C ASN A 303 18.50 -12.70 7.11
N SER A 304 17.96 -11.59 6.62
CA SER A 304 17.07 -10.78 7.44
C SER A 304 15.59 -11.15 7.19
N LYS A 305 14.91 -11.55 8.26
CA LYS A 305 13.44 -11.65 8.33
C LYS A 305 12.74 -10.35 7.87
N PHE A 306 13.46 -9.23 7.95
CA PHE A 306 13.02 -7.93 7.52
C PHE A 306 12.95 -7.80 5.99
N ASP A 307 13.89 -8.36 5.23
CA ASP A 307 13.85 -8.38 3.76
C ASP A 307 12.65 -9.19 3.25
N LEU A 308 12.39 -10.35 3.88
CA LEU A 308 11.19 -11.14 3.61
C LEU A 308 9.92 -10.32 3.91
N TYR A 309 9.85 -9.64 5.07
CA TYR A 309 8.76 -8.73 5.40
C TYR A 309 8.56 -7.66 4.33
N CYS A 310 9.62 -6.96 3.92
CA CYS A 310 9.56 -5.91 2.92
C CYS A 310 9.05 -6.44 1.58
N SER A 311 9.49 -7.63 1.15
CA SER A 311 9.02 -8.23 -0.12
C SER A 311 7.52 -8.55 -0.09
N ILE A 312 7.02 -9.12 1.00
CA ILE A 312 5.59 -9.43 1.18
C ILE A 312 4.78 -8.14 1.28
N TYR A 313 5.31 -7.15 2.02
CA TYR A 313 4.64 -5.88 2.27
C TYR A 313 4.53 -5.03 0.99
N SER A 314 5.54 -5.06 0.12
CA SER A 314 5.57 -4.32 -1.16
C SER A 314 5.03 -5.11 -2.36
N HIS A 315 4.43 -6.29 -2.11
CA HIS A 315 3.83 -7.17 -3.14
C HIS A 315 4.83 -7.66 -4.19
N LYS A 316 6.12 -7.72 -3.86
CA LYS A 316 7.15 -8.21 -4.78
C LYS A 316 7.25 -9.74 -4.69
N ASN A 317 6.19 -10.41 -5.12
CA ASN A 317 6.00 -11.85 -4.94
C ASN A 317 7.13 -12.70 -5.55
N MET A 318 7.65 -12.32 -6.72
CA MET A 318 8.84 -12.99 -7.28
C MET A 318 10.08 -12.87 -6.38
N ILE A 319 10.26 -11.71 -5.72
CA ILE A 319 11.35 -11.51 -4.76
C ILE A 319 11.08 -12.34 -3.49
N THR A 320 9.84 -12.37 -3.01
CA THR A 320 9.43 -13.20 -1.87
C THR A 320 9.75 -14.68 -2.12
N ASP A 321 9.34 -15.22 -3.27
CA ASP A 321 9.63 -16.61 -3.65
C ASP A 321 11.13 -16.86 -3.75
N TYR A 322 11.85 -15.93 -4.36
CA TYR A 322 13.29 -15.99 -4.47
C TYR A 322 13.98 -16.01 -3.08
N ILE A 323 13.56 -15.16 -2.15
CA ILE A 323 14.07 -15.11 -0.77
C ILE A 323 13.79 -16.42 -0.05
N LEU A 324 12.56 -16.93 -0.12
CA LEU A 324 12.14 -18.17 0.53
C LEU A 324 12.90 -19.39 0.01
N ASN A 325 13.17 -19.44 -1.30
CA ASN A 325 13.85 -20.56 -1.94
C ASN A 325 15.38 -20.51 -1.80
N THR A 326 15.98 -19.32 -1.70
CA THR A 326 17.45 -19.17 -1.72
C THR A 326 18.07 -19.15 -0.32
N LEU A 327 17.38 -18.60 0.67
CA LEU A 327 17.99 -18.30 1.98
C LEU A 327 17.83 -19.42 3.04
N ASP A 328 17.37 -20.60 2.63
CA ASP A 328 16.99 -21.71 3.52
C ASP A 328 16.15 -21.24 4.72
N PHE A 329 15.33 -20.21 4.47
CA PHE A 329 14.55 -19.58 5.53
C PHE A 329 13.44 -20.57 5.89
N PRO A 330 13.36 -21.03 7.16
CA PRO A 330 12.32 -21.96 7.54
C PRO A 330 10.98 -21.30 7.20
N LYS A 331 10.19 -21.95 6.32
CA LYS A 331 8.88 -21.46 5.88
C LYS A 331 7.99 -21.25 7.11
N ASN A 332 8.05 -20.05 7.68
CA ASN A 332 7.19 -19.64 8.77
C ASN A 332 5.90 -19.12 8.13
N ILE A 333 5.05 -20.05 7.72
CA ILE A 333 3.77 -19.77 7.05
C ILE A 333 2.94 -18.77 7.85
N HIS A 334 2.98 -18.86 9.19
CA HIS A 334 2.32 -17.89 10.05
C HIS A 334 2.84 -16.46 9.86
N PHE A 335 4.15 -16.28 9.80
CA PHE A 335 4.75 -14.98 9.50
C PHE A 335 4.35 -14.48 8.11
N ILE A 336 4.41 -15.34 7.09
CA ILE A 336 4.05 -14.95 5.71
C ILE A 336 2.57 -14.54 5.65
N TYR A 337 1.68 -15.36 6.23
CA TYR A 337 0.24 -15.12 6.26
C TYR A 337 -0.13 -13.81 6.97
N ILE A 338 0.40 -13.58 8.17
CA ILE A 338 0.12 -12.34 8.93
C ILE A 338 0.55 -11.11 8.14
N ASN A 339 1.77 -11.14 7.58
CA ASN A 339 2.25 -9.99 6.83
C ASN A 339 1.49 -9.79 5.52
N SER A 340 1.06 -10.87 4.88
CA SER A 340 0.24 -10.80 3.67
C SER A 340 -1.16 -10.22 3.97
N LEU A 341 -1.74 -10.54 5.13
CA LEU A 341 -2.97 -9.90 5.59
C LEU A 341 -2.80 -8.40 5.84
N PHE A 342 -1.74 -8.01 6.56
CA PHE A 342 -1.48 -6.61 6.87
C PHE A 342 -1.14 -5.76 5.64
N SER A 343 -0.58 -6.38 4.60
CA SER A 343 -0.26 -5.71 3.35
C SER A 343 -1.33 -5.90 2.27
N PHE A 344 -2.41 -6.64 2.54
CA PHE A 344 -3.41 -6.98 1.52
C PHE A 344 -2.80 -7.69 0.30
N ASN A 345 -1.77 -8.53 0.51
CA ASN A 345 -1.14 -9.33 -0.53
C ASN A 345 -1.94 -10.63 -0.75
N TYR A 346 -3.07 -10.51 -1.42
CA TYR A 346 -4.00 -11.59 -1.72
C TYR A 346 -3.41 -12.70 -2.58
N GLU A 347 -2.40 -12.42 -3.41
CA GLU A 347 -1.66 -13.44 -4.14
C GLU A 347 -0.92 -14.40 -3.19
N GLN A 348 -0.21 -13.88 -2.19
CA GLN A 348 0.45 -14.72 -1.18
C GLN A 348 -0.56 -15.43 -0.27
N ILE A 349 -1.67 -14.78 0.08
CA ILE A 349 -2.75 -15.42 0.85
C ILE A 349 -3.34 -16.59 0.06
N GLU A 350 -3.62 -16.41 -1.22
CA GLU A 350 -4.13 -17.46 -2.08
C GLU A 350 -3.13 -18.62 -2.21
N GLN A 351 -1.84 -18.32 -2.41
CA GLN A 351 -0.80 -19.35 -2.47
C GLN A 351 -0.75 -20.18 -1.19
N ILE A 352 -0.80 -19.54 -0.02
CA ILE A 352 -0.90 -20.25 1.27
C ILE A 352 -2.18 -21.08 1.33
N PHE A 353 -3.31 -20.55 0.82
CA PHE A 353 -4.55 -21.31 0.74
C PHE A 353 -4.40 -22.55 -0.14
N GLN A 354 -3.67 -22.46 -1.25
CA GLN A 354 -3.44 -23.60 -2.12
C GLN A 354 -2.46 -24.61 -1.50
N GLU A 355 -1.33 -24.17 -0.95
CA GLU A 355 -0.31 -25.05 -0.35
C GLU A 355 -0.84 -25.79 0.88
N GLU A 356 -1.45 -25.08 1.82
CA GLU A 356 -1.88 -25.66 3.10
C GLU A 356 -3.25 -26.36 3.01
N PHE A 357 -4.08 -25.97 2.04
CA PHE A 357 -5.49 -26.36 2.00
C PHE A 357 -5.92 -27.15 0.76
N ASN A 358 -5.06 -27.38 -0.25
CA ASN A 358 -5.36 -28.32 -1.34
C ASN A 358 -4.90 -29.76 -1.09
N GLU A 359 -3.98 -30.02 -0.16
CA GLU A 359 -3.62 -31.41 0.14
C GLU A 359 -4.77 -32.15 0.84
N ASN A 360 -4.95 -33.44 0.49
CA ASN A 360 -5.99 -34.41 0.89
C ASN A 360 -6.19 -34.61 2.42
N ASN A 361 -5.68 -33.72 3.25
CA ASN A 361 -5.77 -33.75 4.69
C ASN A 361 -7.07 -33.08 5.18
N ASN A 362 -7.74 -33.79 6.10
CA ASN A 362 -8.90 -33.41 6.93
C ASN A 362 -9.42 -31.97 6.77
N PHE A 363 -10.48 -31.81 5.98
CA PHE A 363 -11.20 -30.54 5.77
C PHE A 363 -11.65 -29.86 7.09
N LEU A 364 -11.84 -30.64 8.17
CA LEU A 364 -12.24 -30.15 9.49
C LEU A 364 -11.13 -29.44 10.28
N LEU A 365 -9.85 -29.68 9.97
CA LEU A 365 -8.72 -29.02 10.66
C LEU A 365 -8.41 -27.63 10.08
N LYS A 366 -8.80 -27.42 8.81
CA LYS A 366 -8.47 -26.27 7.99
C LYS A 366 -9.02 -24.94 8.54
N PRO A 367 -10.34 -24.81 8.82
CA PRO A 367 -10.89 -23.60 9.46
C PRO A 367 -10.28 -23.30 10.83
N LYS A 368 -9.94 -24.33 11.63
CA LYS A 368 -9.40 -24.14 12.99
C LYS A 368 -8.01 -23.51 12.98
N VAL A 369 -7.14 -23.93 12.06
CA VAL A 369 -5.81 -23.33 11.90
C VAL A 369 -5.94 -21.86 11.52
N LEU A 370 -6.79 -21.56 10.52
CA LEU A 370 -7.05 -20.19 10.09
C LEU A 370 -7.62 -19.32 11.22
N LEU A 371 -8.60 -19.81 11.97
CA LEU A 371 -9.18 -19.09 13.11
C LEU A 371 -8.10 -18.78 14.16
N LYS A 372 -7.25 -19.76 14.49
CA LYS A 372 -6.12 -19.54 15.42
C LYS A 372 -5.14 -18.48 14.92
N MET A 373 -4.88 -18.41 13.60
CA MET A 373 -4.06 -17.36 13.01
C MET A 373 -4.74 -15.99 13.11
N LEU A 374 -6.05 -15.91 12.86
CA LEU A 374 -6.83 -14.68 12.98
C LEU A 374 -6.93 -14.18 14.43
N GLU A 375 -6.96 -15.07 15.42
CA GLU A 375 -6.93 -14.71 16.85
C GLU A 375 -5.65 -13.98 17.26
N MET A 376 -4.56 -14.17 16.52
CA MET A 376 -3.28 -13.52 16.79
C MET A 376 -3.18 -12.10 16.21
N ILE A 377 -4.18 -11.66 15.44
CA ILE A 377 -4.19 -10.36 14.77
C ILE A 377 -5.18 -9.42 15.46
N PRO A 378 -4.80 -8.18 15.77
CA PRO A 378 -5.75 -7.17 16.23
C PRO A 378 -6.91 -7.03 15.25
N LYS A 379 -8.15 -7.18 15.73
CA LYS A 379 -9.36 -7.23 14.87
C LYS A 379 -9.53 -5.99 13.98
N ASN A 380 -9.04 -4.83 14.40
CA ASN A 380 -9.08 -3.58 13.64
C ASN A 380 -8.05 -3.51 12.50
N MET A 381 -7.20 -4.52 12.35
CA MET A 381 -6.19 -4.62 11.30
C MET A 381 -6.48 -5.76 10.31
N VAL A 382 -7.60 -6.47 10.50
CA VAL A 382 -8.01 -7.61 9.67
C VAL A 382 -9.05 -7.13 8.66
N PRO A 383 -8.91 -7.43 7.35
CA PRO A 383 -9.92 -7.06 6.36
C PRO A 383 -11.30 -7.65 6.72
N PHE A 384 -12.39 -6.94 6.40
CA PHE A 384 -13.74 -7.30 6.85
C PHE A 384 -14.12 -8.73 6.47
N LEU A 385 -13.70 -9.21 5.29
CA LEU A 385 -14.01 -10.57 4.84
C LEU A 385 -13.48 -11.65 5.79
N PHE A 386 -12.30 -11.46 6.39
CA PHE A 386 -11.73 -12.40 7.36
C PHE A 386 -12.40 -12.25 8.73
N VAL A 387 -12.78 -11.03 9.11
CA VAL A 387 -13.59 -10.77 10.32
C VAL A 387 -14.96 -11.46 10.20
N ASN A 388 -15.60 -11.35 9.05
CA ASN A 388 -16.87 -11.99 8.75
C ASN A 388 -16.76 -13.53 8.81
N PHE A 389 -15.70 -14.08 8.20
CA PHE A 389 -15.39 -15.50 8.30
C PHE A 389 -15.19 -15.94 9.77
N TYR A 390 -14.43 -15.17 10.55
CA TYR A 390 -14.19 -15.46 11.96
C TYR A 390 -15.48 -15.53 12.76
N PHE A 391 -16.36 -14.54 12.61
CA PHE A 391 -17.62 -14.49 13.36
C PHE A 391 -18.60 -15.59 12.95
N HIS A 392 -18.75 -15.87 11.65
CA HIS A 392 -19.64 -16.95 11.19
C HIS A 392 -19.24 -18.34 11.68
N ASN A 393 -17.96 -18.59 11.97
CA ASN A 393 -17.49 -19.90 12.42
C ASN A 393 -17.30 -20.01 13.94
N ASN A 394 -17.19 -18.89 14.67
CA ASN A 394 -17.05 -18.90 16.13
C ASN A 394 -18.36 -18.66 16.90
N PHE A 395 -19.39 -18.10 16.27
CA PHE A 395 -20.72 -18.04 16.88
C PHE A 395 -21.45 -19.37 16.66
N ASP A 396 -21.10 -20.36 17.48
CA ASP A 396 -21.96 -21.53 17.65
C ASP A 396 -23.22 -21.12 18.42
N ILE A 397 -24.37 -21.07 17.72
CA ILE A 397 -25.67 -20.61 18.24
C ILE A 397 -26.20 -21.56 19.35
N ASP A 398 -25.56 -22.72 19.54
CA ASP A 398 -25.91 -23.70 20.57
C ASP A 398 -25.34 -23.38 21.98
N MET A 399 -24.71 -22.22 22.21
CA MET A 399 -24.46 -21.68 23.56
C MET A 399 -25.75 -21.15 24.25
N LYS A 400 -26.90 -21.80 24.02
CA LYS A 400 -28.15 -21.56 24.77
C LYS A 400 -28.27 -22.34 26.10
N HIS A 401 -27.28 -23.15 26.49
CA HIS A 401 -27.39 -23.98 27.69
C HIS A 401 -26.22 -23.96 28.67
N LYS A 402 -25.43 -22.88 28.74
CA LYS A 402 -24.48 -22.67 29.85
C LYS A 402 -24.47 -21.24 30.34
N ILE A 403 -25.49 -20.89 31.13
CA ILE A 403 -25.40 -19.89 32.22
C ILE A 403 -25.85 -20.61 33.49
#